data_AF-A0AAW4Z7F8-F1
#
_entry.id   AF-A0AAW4Z7F8-F1
#
_cell.length_a   1.000
_cell.length_b   1.000
_cell.length_c   1.000
_cell.angle_alpha   90.00
_cell.angle_beta   90.00
_cell.angle_gamma   90.00
#
_symmetry.space_group_name_H-M   'P 1'
#
loop_
_entity.id
_entity.type
_entity.pdbx_description
1 polymer ?
#
loop_
_entity_poly.entity_id
_entity_poly.type
_entity_poly.pdbx_seq_one_letter_code
_entity_poly.pdbx_strand_id
1 'polypeptide(L)'
;MEFNDWIVLATALGGVEGIKQLVKWWMNRKVELRKEDASANGMEDENERKQVKWLEDRISQRDIKIDALYVELRETQSTLLDEIHKRHEVELKLKEAEFRRCDVRRCPEREPPSDF
;
A
#
# COMPACT_ATOMS: atom_id res chain seq x y z
N MET A 1 -16.51 10.18 -78.99
CA MET A 1 -16.77 10.76 -77.66
C MET A 1 -15.70 11.80 -77.42
N GLU A 2 -16.12 13.03 -77.15
CA GLU A 2 -15.25 14.18 -76.89
C GLU A 2 -14.63 14.07 -75.49
N PHE A 3 -13.47 14.69 -75.26
CA PHE A 3 -12.80 14.72 -73.96
C PHE A 3 -13.70 15.27 -72.84
N ASN A 4 -14.64 16.16 -73.19
CA ASN A 4 -15.61 16.75 -72.27
C ASN A 4 -16.63 15.72 -71.73
N ASP A 5 -17.04 14.72 -72.53
CA ASP A 5 -17.96 13.66 -72.09
C ASP A 5 -17.32 12.75 -71.02
N TRP A 6 -16.01 12.51 -71.14
CA TRP A 6 -15.23 11.76 -70.15
C TRP A 6 -15.09 12.50 -68.82
N ILE A 7 -14.91 13.82 -68.86
CA ILE A 7 -14.85 14.65 -67.65
C ILE A 7 -16.22 14.65 -66.93
N VAL A 8 -17.31 14.81 -67.69
CA VAL A 8 -18.67 14.78 -67.12
C VAL A 8 -18.99 13.41 -66.52
N LEU A 9 -18.60 12.32 -67.20
CA LEU A 9 -18.78 10.97 -66.69
C LEU A 9 -17.96 10.72 -65.42
N ALA A 10 -16.68 11.12 -65.39
CA ALA A 10 -15.84 11.01 -64.20
C ALA A 10 -16.39 11.83 -63.02
N THR A 11 -16.89 13.04 -63.29
CA THR A 11 -17.52 13.91 -62.29
C THR A 11 -18.83 13.32 -61.76
N ALA A 12 -19.66 12.74 -62.64
CA ALA A 12 -20.89 12.07 -62.26
C ALA A 12 -20.63 10.80 -61.44
N LEU A 13 -19.64 10.00 -61.82
CA LEU A 13 -19.24 8.78 -61.09
C LEU A 13 -18.69 9.10 -59.70
N GLY A 14 -17.81 10.10 -59.60
CA GLY A 14 -17.29 10.57 -58.30
C GLY A 14 -18.36 11.19 -57.41
N GLY A 15 -19.31 11.94 -58.00
CA GLY A 15 -20.44 12.52 -57.27
C GLY A 15 -21.37 11.47 -56.65
N VAL A 16 -21.65 10.39 -57.38
CA VAL A 16 -22.47 9.27 -56.89
C VAL A 16 -21.78 8.52 -55.75
N GLU A 17 -20.46 8.33 -55.82
CA GLU A 17 -19.70 7.73 -54.71
C GLU A 17 -19.69 8.64 -53.47
N GLY A 18 -19.56 9.96 -53.64
CA GLY A 18 -19.67 10.93 -52.55
C GLY A 18 -21.03 10.88 -51.84
N ILE A 19 -22.12 10.79 -52.60
CA ILE A 19 -23.49 10.66 -52.05
C ILE A 19 -23.63 9.35 -51.27
N LYS A 20 -23.10 8.23 -51.78
CA LYS A 20 -23.11 6.94 -51.08
C LYS A 20 -22.35 7.00 -49.76
N GLN A 21 -21.19 7.68 -49.72
CA GLN A 21 -20.42 7.87 -48.49
C GLN A 21 -21.17 8.75 -47.49
N LEU A 22 -21.83 9.81 -47.94
CA LEU A 22 -22.68 10.68 -47.11
C LEU A 22 -23.84 9.90 -46.47
N VAL A 23 -24.54 9.07 -47.24
CA VAL A 23 -25.65 8.24 -46.72
C VAL A 23 -25.13 7.20 -45.74
N LYS A 24 -24.01 6.53 -46.05
CA LYS A 24 -23.37 5.58 -45.13
C LYS A 24 -22.94 6.25 -43.83
N TRP A 25 -22.28 7.40 -43.91
CA TRP A 25 -21.91 8.18 -42.74
C TRP A 25 -23.13 8.59 -41.92
N TRP A 26 -24.18 9.09 -42.56
CA TRP A 26 -25.41 9.51 -41.88
C TRP A 26 -26.07 8.35 -41.12
N MET A 27 -26.15 7.16 -41.73
CA MET A 27 -26.67 5.97 -41.08
C MET A 27 -25.75 5.45 -39.95
N ASN A 28 -24.43 5.49 -40.15
CA ASN A 28 -23.46 4.93 -39.21
C ASN A 28 -23.03 5.90 -38.09
N ARG A 29 -23.31 7.21 -38.20
CA ARG A 29 -22.87 8.23 -37.22
C ARG A 29 -23.30 7.89 -35.79
N LYS A 30 -24.53 7.41 -35.59
CA LYS A 30 -25.02 7.00 -34.26
C LYS A 30 -24.34 5.74 -33.72
N VAL A 31 -23.82 4.88 -34.60
CA VAL A 31 -23.13 3.65 -34.24
C VAL A 31 -21.67 3.95 -33.89
N GLU A 32 -21.00 4.78 -34.68
CA GLU A 32 -19.63 5.23 -34.38
C GLU A 32 -19.57 6.00 -33.05
N LEU A 33 -20.51 6.90 -32.77
CA LEU A 33 -20.60 7.57 -31.47
C LEU A 33 -20.76 6.59 -30.30
N ARG A 34 -21.53 5.50 -30.48
CA ARG A 34 -21.68 4.46 -29.45
C ARG A 34 -20.43 3.61 -29.28
N LYS A 35 -19.67 3.38 -30.36
CA LYS A 35 -18.38 2.67 -30.28
C LYS A 35 -17.33 3.53 -29.58
N GLU A 36 -17.26 4.81 -29.92
CA GLU A 36 -16.37 5.77 -29.26
C GLU A 36 -16.72 5.88 -27.78
N ASP A 37 -17.99 6.03 -27.43
CA ASP A 37 -18.47 6.05 -26.04
C ASP A 37 -18.15 4.75 -25.30
N ALA A 38 -18.44 3.58 -25.89
CA ALA A 38 -18.08 2.29 -25.29
C ALA A 38 -16.56 2.12 -25.14
N SER A 39 -15.76 2.66 -26.07
CA SER A 39 -14.30 2.63 -25.98
C SER A 39 -13.78 3.57 -24.90
N ALA A 40 -14.39 4.74 -24.73
CA ALA A 40 -14.07 5.69 -23.68
C ALA A 40 -14.38 5.10 -22.30
N ASN A 41 -15.59 4.55 -22.13
CA ASN A 41 -16.00 3.85 -20.90
C ASN A 41 -15.06 2.68 -20.59
N GLY A 42 -14.66 1.90 -21.60
CA GLY A 42 -13.70 0.81 -21.41
C GLY A 42 -12.31 1.28 -20.97
N MET A 43 -11.84 2.42 -21.50
CA MET A 43 -10.57 3.02 -21.09
C MET A 43 -10.64 3.60 -19.67
N GLU A 44 -11.76 4.22 -19.29
CA GLU A 44 -12.01 4.72 -17.94
C GLU A 44 -12.02 3.56 -16.93
N ASP A 45 -12.78 2.49 -17.19
CA ASP A 45 -12.82 1.28 -16.37
C ASP A 45 -11.42 0.67 -16.17
N GLU A 46 -10.61 0.60 -17.23
CA GLU A 46 -9.25 0.06 -17.13
C GLU A 46 -8.35 0.96 -16.27
N ASN A 47 -8.50 2.28 -16.39
CA ASN A 47 -7.73 3.24 -15.60
C ASN A 47 -8.13 3.16 -14.11
N GLU A 48 -9.43 3.06 -13.81
CA GLU A 48 -9.93 2.86 -12.46
C GLU A 48 -9.40 1.55 -11.86
N ARG A 49 -9.42 0.44 -12.60
CA ARG A 49 -8.84 -0.83 -12.15
C ARG A 49 -7.35 -0.72 -11.85
N LYS A 50 -6.60 0.01 -12.68
CA LYS A 50 -5.16 0.26 -12.43
C LYS A 50 -4.95 1.10 -11.16
N GLN A 51 -5.79 2.11 -10.94
CA GLN A 51 -5.73 2.92 -9.73
C GLN A 51 -6.04 2.10 -8.47
N VAL A 52 -7.10 1.29 -8.50
CA VAL A 52 -7.46 0.39 -7.40
C VAL A 52 -6.32 -0.58 -7.10
N LYS A 53 -5.78 -1.26 -8.14
CA LYS A 53 -4.64 -2.16 -7.98
C LYS A 53 -3.43 -1.47 -7.37
N TRP A 54 -3.10 -0.26 -7.83
CA TRP A 54 -1.99 0.51 -7.26
C TRP A 54 -2.21 0.86 -5.78
N LEU A 55 -3.45 1.15 -5.38
CA LEU A 55 -3.80 1.38 -3.98
C LEU A 55 -3.72 0.09 -3.15
N GLU A 56 -4.22 -1.03 -3.66
CA GLU A 56 -4.10 -2.35 -3.02
C GLU A 56 -2.63 -2.75 -2.80
N ASP A 57 -1.78 -2.57 -3.81
CA ASP A 57 -0.34 -2.83 -3.71
C ASP A 57 0.30 -1.95 -2.62
N ARG A 58 -0.09 -0.67 -2.52
CA ARG A 58 0.42 0.22 -1.46
C ARG A 58 -0.10 -0.13 -0.07
N ILE A 59 -1.33 -0.63 0.04
CA ILE A 59 -1.89 -1.11 1.31
C ILE A 59 -1.12 -2.35 1.76
N SER A 60 -0.91 -3.33 0.89
CA SER A 60 -0.14 -4.54 1.24
C SER A 60 1.30 -4.22 1.65
N GLN A 61 1.98 -3.27 0.98
CA GLN A 61 3.30 -2.78 1.39
C GLN A 61 3.29 -2.17 2.79
N ARG A 62 2.22 -1.44 3.15
CA ARG A 62 2.08 -0.85 4.47
C ARG A 62 1.79 -1.90 5.53
N ASP A 63 0.96 -2.89 5.22
CA ASP A 63 0.65 -3.99 6.15
C ASP A 63 1.90 -4.78 6.50
N ILE A 64 2.74 -5.11 5.50
CA ILE A 64 4.04 -5.77 5.75
C ILE A 64 4.93 -4.94 6.68
N LYS A 65 4.97 -3.61 6.49
CA LYS A 65 5.75 -2.72 7.35
C LYS A 65 5.19 -2.67 8.77
N ILE A 66 3.87 -2.65 8.91
CA ILE A 66 3.20 -2.65 10.21
C ILE A 66 3.51 -3.96 10.95
N ASP A 67 3.44 -5.10 10.27
CA ASP A 67 3.76 -6.40 10.87
C ASP A 67 5.21 -6.46 11.35
N ALA A 68 6.17 -5.96 10.54
CA ALA A 68 7.57 -5.86 10.94
C ALA A 68 7.75 -5.00 12.20
N LEU A 69 7.10 -3.83 12.27
CA LEU A 69 7.15 -2.96 13.45
C LEU A 69 6.55 -3.64 14.69
N TYR A 70 5.48 -4.43 14.54
CA TYR A 70 4.91 -5.17 15.66
C TYR A 70 5.83 -6.29 16.18
N VAL A 71 6.61 -6.92 15.30
CA VAL A 71 7.62 -7.91 15.71
C VAL A 71 8.72 -7.22 16.53
N GLU A 72 9.30 -6.14 16.00
CA GLU A 72 10.33 -5.36 16.71
C GLU A 72 9.81 -4.83 18.06
N LEU A 73 8.56 -4.38 18.11
CA LEU A 73 7.94 -3.94 19.36
C LEU A 73 7.82 -5.07 20.38
N ARG A 74 7.47 -6.29 19.97
CA ARG A 74 7.39 -7.43 20.89
C ARG A 74 8.77 -7.85 21.40
N GLU A 75 9.79 -7.82 20.56
CA GLU A 75 11.17 -8.12 20.96
C GLU A 75 11.72 -7.08 21.94
N THR A 76 11.45 -5.79 21.70
CA THR A 76 11.83 -4.72 22.63
C THR A 76 11.07 -4.82 23.95
N GLN A 77 9.79 -5.20 23.93
CA GLN A 77 9.02 -5.45 25.13
C GLN A 77 9.54 -6.65 25.92
N SER A 78 9.89 -7.76 25.26
CA SER A 78 10.43 -8.94 25.94
C SER A 78 11.79 -8.66 26.57
N THR A 79 12.69 -7.98 25.85
CA THR A 79 14.00 -7.57 26.38
C THR A 79 13.86 -6.62 27.56
N LEU A 80 12.93 -5.67 27.52
CA LEU A 80 12.65 -4.77 28.64
C LEU A 80 12.16 -5.54 29.88
N LEU A 81 11.26 -6.51 29.70
CA LEU A 81 10.77 -7.36 30.80
C LEU A 81 11.90 -8.18 31.42
N ASP A 82 12.78 -8.75 30.60
CA ASP A 82 13.94 -9.50 31.08
C ASP A 82 14.90 -8.61 31.89
N GLU A 83 15.14 -7.39 31.45
CA GLU A 83 15.96 -6.42 32.20
C GLU A 83 15.31 -6.00 33.52
N ILE A 84 13.99 -5.83 33.55
CA ILE A 84 13.24 -5.59 34.79
C ILE A 84 13.43 -6.76 35.77
N HIS A 85 13.31 -8.00 35.31
CA HIS A 85 13.52 -9.17 36.15
C HIS A 85 14.94 -9.25 36.70
N LYS A 86 15.97 -9.03 35.87
CA LYS A 86 17.37 -9.00 36.31
C LYS A 86 17.62 -7.92 37.35
N ARG A 87 17.08 -6.71 37.13
CA ARG A 87 17.21 -5.60 38.09
C ARG A 87 16.54 -5.93 39.42
N HIS A 88 15.34 -6.51 39.40
CA HIS A 88 14.65 -6.91 40.61
C HIS A 88 15.40 -8.02 41.37
N GLU A 89 16.01 -8.99 40.67
CA GLU A 89 16.84 -10.01 41.31
C GLU A 89 18.04 -9.37 42.05
N VAL A 90 18.71 -8.40 41.42
CA VAL A 90 19.83 -7.68 42.03
C VAL A 90 19.37 -6.80 43.20
N GLU A 91 18.24 -6.11 43.08
CA GLU A 91 17.66 -5.31 44.16
C GLU A 91 17.32 -6.18 45.38
N LEU A 92 16.80 -7.39 45.18
CA LEU A 92 16.56 -8.34 46.26
C LEU A 92 17.86 -8.78 46.94
N LYS A 93 18.88 -9.16 46.16
CA LYS A 93 20.20 -9.52 46.72
C LYS A 93 20.85 -8.36 47.47
N LEU A 94 20.69 -7.14 46.98
CA LEU A 94 21.19 -5.94 47.66
C LEU A 94 20.48 -5.72 48.99
N LYS A 95 19.14 -5.81 49.02
CA LYS A 95 18.35 -5.71 50.26
C LYS A 95 18.73 -6.79 51.26
N GLU A 96 18.93 -8.02 50.80
CA GLU A 96 19.41 -9.12 51.66
C GLU A 96 20.81 -8.84 52.21
N ALA A 97 21.72 -8.32 51.39
CA ALA A 97 23.07 -7.97 51.81
C ALA A 97 23.08 -6.77 52.79
N GLU A 98 22.24 -5.76 52.56
CA GLU A 98 22.03 -4.63 53.48
C GLU A 98 21.49 -5.13 54.83
N PHE A 99 20.53 -6.03 54.82
CA PHE A 99 19.99 -6.64 56.04
C PHE A 99 21.04 -7.50 56.79
N ARG A 100 21.94 -8.17 56.05
CA ARG A 100 23.04 -8.97 56.61
C ARG A 100 24.29 -8.16 56.95
N ARG A 101 24.33 -6.87 56.60
CA ARG A 101 25.47 -6.00 56.90
C ARG A 101 25.64 -5.89 58.41
N CYS A 102 26.89 -5.79 58.83
CA CYS A 102 27.29 -5.47 60.21
C CYS A 102 28.07 -4.17 60.16
N ASP A 103 27.67 -3.19 60.96
CA ASP A 103 28.26 -1.85 60.92
C ASP A 103 29.56 -1.76 61.73
N VAL A 104 29.79 -2.70 62.66
CA VAL A 104 31.02 -2.78 63.46
C VAL A 104 32.01 -3.84 62.96
N ARG A 105 33.30 -3.63 63.23
CA ARG A 105 34.37 -4.59 62.92
C ARG A 105 34.58 -5.55 64.10
N ARG A 106 34.45 -6.86 63.82
CA ARG A 106 34.47 -8.05 64.71
C ARG A 106 33.06 -8.53 65.07
N CYS A 107 32.81 -9.83 64.86
CA CYS A 107 31.50 -10.46 64.97
C CYS A 107 30.80 -10.50 66.35
N PRO A 108 31.46 -10.43 67.53
CA PRO A 108 30.74 -10.63 68.79
C PRO A 108 29.82 -9.45 69.17
N GLU A 109 29.99 -8.27 68.59
CA GLU A 109 29.23 -7.05 68.92
C GLU A 109 28.39 -6.54 67.72
N ARG A 110 27.90 -7.45 66.85
CA ARG A 110 27.18 -7.08 65.62
C ARG A 110 26.02 -6.11 65.89
N GLU A 111 26.02 -5.01 65.14
CA GLU A 111 24.91 -4.06 65.05
C GLU A 111 24.41 -3.95 63.59
N PRO A 112 23.07 -3.96 63.36
CA PRO A 112 22.02 -4.31 64.32
C PRO A 112 22.05 -5.82 64.67
N PRO A 113 21.49 -6.22 65.83
CA PRO A 113 21.39 -7.64 66.20
C PRO A 113 20.67 -8.44 65.10
N SER A 114 21.17 -9.64 64.81
CA SER A 114 20.49 -10.59 63.93
C SER A 114 19.36 -11.28 64.68
N ASP A 115 18.13 -11.27 64.14
CA ASP A 115 17.05 -12.17 64.61
C ASP A 115 17.12 -13.57 63.96
N PHE A 116 18.10 -13.78 63.07
CA PHE A 116 18.43 -15.06 62.43
C PHE A 116 19.72 -15.66 62.97
#